data_AF-A0AAE1L6K6-F1
#
_entry.id   AF-A0AAE1L6K6-F1
#
_cell.length_a   1.000
_cell.length_b   1.000
_cell.length_c   1.000
_cell.angle_alpha   90.00
_cell.angle_beta   90.00
_cell.angle_gamma   90.00
#
_symmetry.space_group_name_H-M   'P 1'
#
loop_
_entity.id
_entity.type
_entity.pdbx_description
1 polymer ?
#
loop_
_entity_poly.entity_id
_entity_poly.type
_entity_poly.pdbx_seq_one_letter_code
_entity_poly.pdbx_strand_id
1 'polypeptide(L)'
;MLVSGVFVDKVKPKMNVFFKPFVDSLKAISLKGGVTWTHPQYQTVVTSKIACPIICADAPAKAIILNAKCFSHRFGCDICEQKAVKVCVDPGNFARSAESSKKKKKKQTDNQRKTTLRRFVFQDSPANLRADLRMRLQGQLAEPRGKSRKGIVGKTVVADLPFLDLGVCLCAEYMHTVLLGAVKYFLDIILFVRVPWFIGKHIPEIDAFIKSIKYFKASELRALLLFFSLPAFKDFLSPIYLQHWMLLVASIYILLKENISSSDLNTAEAMLRSFVRDIGKLYHNKFYTYNIHNLFHLPLLVSRWGPLWATSAFDFETFNGFITSHVHGTKHLDKELLNNIKIIQSLTVLERSLPEVARSKGVNGIQVGSVVDAELLFSETMFLQQEGIDNFVLYERIKTEFDIFTSRLYDSRRKKANSFVQFNVNQFGEILHFVKVHSGDILCLISVFKTKHIDIFYLEDSLYQLRHILPVEYSNTLALVPVSSIVTKVIKAGNYLCLRPNHYEVNL
;
A
#
# COMPACT_ATOMS: atom_id res chain seq x y z
N MET A 1 -7.01 -17.19 -2.35
CA MET A 1 -5.80 -17.45 -1.56
C MET A 1 -5.73 -18.94 -1.24
N LEU A 2 -4.57 -19.58 -1.36
CA LEU A 2 -4.37 -20.98 -0.97
C LEU A 2 -3.64 -21.02 0.38
N VAL A 3 -4.16 -21.79 1.34
CA VAL A 3 -3.51 -21.97 2.65
C VAL A 3 -2.74 -23.28 2.63
N SER A 4 -1.42 -23.21 2.81
CA SER A 4 -0.53 -24.38 2.77
C SER A 4 -0.17 -24.94 4.14
N GLY A 5 -0.35 -24.17 5.21
CA GLY A 5 -0.01 -24.59 6.57
C GLY A 5 -0.59 -23.66 7.61
N VAL A 6 -0.89 -24.22 8.78
CA VAL A 6 -1.43 -23.52 9.94
C VAL A 6 -0.60 -23.90 11.16
N PHE A 7 -0.24 -22.92 11.97
CA PHE A 7 0.47 -23.14 13.22
C PHE A 7 -0.26 -22.42 14.37
N VAL A 8 -0.64 -23.17 15.39
CA VAL A 8 -1.41 -22.66 16.54
C VAL A 8 -0.62 -22.91 17.81
N ASP A 9 0.07 -21.88 18.30
CA ASP A 9 0.77 -21.90 19.58
C ASP A 9 0.98 -20.46 20.09
N LYS A 10 1.33 -20.31 21.37
CA LYS A 10 1.80 -19.06 21.98
C LYS A 10 3.24 -18.72 21.58
N VAL A 11 4.03 -19.70 21.15
CA VAL A 11 5.39 -19.49 20.65
C VAL A 11 5.43 -19.38 19.13
N LYS A 12 6.52 -18.85 18.56
CA LYS A 12 6.72 -18.88 17.10
C LYS A 12 7.20 -20.26 16.67
N PRO A 13 6.78 -20.76 15.49
CA PRO A 13 7.23 -22.06 15.00
C PRO A 13 8.72 -22.07 14.69
N LYS A 14 9.35 -23.24 14.82
CA LYS A 14 10.66 -23.50 14.19
C LYS A 14 10.45 -23.55 12.68
N MET A 15 10.65 -22.42 11.98
CA MET A 15 10.30 -22.28 10.56
C MET A 15 10.92 -23.35 9.65
N ASN A 16 12.16 -23.78 9.92
CA ASN A 16 12.79 -24.85 9.14
C ASN A 16 12.04 -26.20 9.22
N VAL A 17 11.37 -26.47 10.34
CA VAL A 17 10.54 -27.67 10.52
C VAL A 17 9.16 -27.44 9.92
N PHE A 18 8.56 -26.29 10.22
CA PHE A 18 7.21 -25.95 9.78
C PHE A 18 7.08 -25.88 8.25
N PHE A 19 8.05 -25.30 7.54
CA PHE A 19 8.02 -25.18 6.08
C PHE A 19 8.49 -26.46 5.36
N LYS A 20 9.13 -27.42 6.03
CA LYS A 20 9.72 -28.61 5.36
C LYS A 20 8.71 -29.38 4.50
N PRO A 21 7.48 -29.69 4.98
CA PRO A 21 6.51 -30.41 4.15
C PRO A 21 6.09 -29.64 2.89
N PHE A 22 5.94 -28.32 3.00
CA PHE A 22 5.61 -27.45 1.86
C PHE A 22 6.74 -27.41 0.83
N VAL A 23 7.98 -27.24 1.29
CA VAL A 23 9.16 -27.21 0.43
C VAL A 23 9.36 -28.55 -0.28
N ASP A 24 9.23 -29.67 0.44
CA ASP A 24 9.37 -31.01 -0.13
C ASP A 24 8.30 -31.30 -1.18
N SER A 25 7.06 -30.87 -0.92
CA SER A 25 5.95 -31.03 -1.87
C SER A 25 6.22 -30.27 -3.17
N LEU A 26 6.65 -29.01 -3.09
CA LEU A 26 6.97 -28.21 -4.27
C LEU A 26 8.20 -28.72 -5.02
N LYS A 27 9.22 -29.20 -4.29
CA LYS A 27 10.36 -29.90 -4.91
C LYS A 27 9.90 -31.13 -5.69
N ALA A 28 9.07 -31.98 -5.08
CA ALA A 28 8.57 -33.19 -5.73
C ALA A 28 7.76 -32.85 -6.99
N ILE A 29 6.91 -31.81 -6.95
CA ILE A 29 6.18 -31.33 -8.13
C ILE A 29 7.14 -30.85 -9.22
N SER A 30 8.14 -30.04 -8.85
CA SER A 30 9.13 -29.52 -9.81
C SER A 30 9.96 -30.64 -10.45
N LEU A 31 10.39 -31.64 -9.66
CA LEU A 31 11.12 -32.81 -10.15
C LEU A 31 10.29 -33.67 -11.12
N LYS A 32 8.96 -33.68 -10.98
CA LYS A 32 8.03 -34.33 -11.92
C LYS A 32 7.76 -33.51 -13.19
N GLY A 33 8.35 -32.32 -13.32
CA GLY A 33 8.15 -31.42 -14.46
C GLY A 33 6.96 -30.46 -14.32
N GLY A 34 6.18 -30.54 -13.24
CA GLY A 34 5.03 -29.67 -12.98
C GLY A 34 3.75 -30.43 -12.61
N VAL A 35 2.61 -29.77 -12.76
CA VAL A 35 1.27 -30.34 -12.60
C VAL A 35 0.61 -30.41 -13.96
N THR A 36 0.22 -31.61 -14.38
CA THR A 36 -0.54 -31.83 -15.62
C THR A 36 -2.04 -31.75 -15.33
N TRP A 37 -2.77 -30.95 -16.12
CA TRP A 37 -4.20 -30.74 -15.98
C TRP A 37 -4.85 -30.50 -17.36
N THR A 38 -6.16 -30.69 -17.45
CA THR A 38 -6.93 -30.49 -18.68
C THR A 38 -7.64 -29.15 -18.62
N HIS A 39 -7.46 -28.29 -19.62
CA HIS A 39 -8.11 -27.00 -19.66
C HIS A 39 -9.64 -27.16 -19.74
N PRO A 40 -10.44 -26.59 -18.83
CA PRO A 40 -11.88 -26.86 -18.76
C PRO A 40 -12.63 -26.42 -20.03
N GLN A 41 -12.23 -25.29 -20.63
CA GLN A 41 -12.83 -24.78 -21.86
C GLN A 41 -12.31 -25.45 -23.14
N TYR A 42 -10.99 -25.55 -23.32
CA TYR A 42 -10.37 -26.03 -24.57
C TYR A 42 -10.10 -27.53 -24.61
N GLN A 43 -10.27 -28.24 -23.49
CA GLN A 43 -9.99 -29.68 -23.34
C GLN A 43 -8.56 -30.10 -23.70
N THR A 44 -7.63 -29.13 -23.72
CA THR A 44 -6.21 -29.37 -23.99
C THR A 44 -5.48 -29.80 -22.72
N VAL A 45 -4.60 -30.79 -22.83
CA VAL A 45 -3.73 -31.21 -21.72
C VAL A 45 -2.54 -30.25 -21.64
N VAL A 46 -2.36 -29.64 -20.47
CA VAL A 46 -1.31 -28.66 -20.20
C VAL A 46 -0.52 -29.10 -18.97
N THR A 47 0.81 -29.00 -19.04
CA THR A 47 1.69 -29.16 -17.87
C THR A 47 2.17 -27.79 -17.40
N SER A 48 1.76 -27.40 -16.20
CA SER A 48 2.15 -26.13 -15.58
C SER A 48 3.26 -26.33 -14.55
N LYS A 49 4.36 -25.57 -14.70
CA LYS A 49 5.40 -25.47 -13.68
C LYS A 49 4.93 -24.54 -12.56
N ILE A 50 5.22 -24.89 -11.31
CA ILE A 50 4.88 -24.09 -10.14
C ILE A 50 6.15 -23.48 -9.56
N ALA A 51 6.15 -22.16 -9.37
CA ALA A 51 7.23 -21.42 -8.73
C ALA A 51 6.69 -20.59 -7.56
N CYS A 52 7.47 -20.49 -6.49
CA CYS A 52 7.21 -19.61 -5.35
C CYS A 52 8.44 -18.74 -5.10
N PRO A 53 8.76 -17.80 -6.00
CA PRO A 53 10.05 -17.12 -6.01
C PRO A 53 10.14 -15.94 -5.03
N ILE A 54 9.00 -15.52 -4.47
CA ILE A 54 8.85 -14.36 -3.58
C ILE A 54 8.21 -14.74 -2.24
N ILE A 55 8.64 -14.07 -1.18
CA ILE A 55 8.13 -14.17 0.18
C ILE A 55 7.68 -12.78 0.63
N CYS A 56 6.37 -12.65 0.86
CA CYS A 56 5.75 -11.46 1.45
C CYS A 56 5.60 -11.66 2.96
N ALA A 57 6.39 -10.93 3.75
CA ALA A 57 6.40 -11.05 5.20
C ALA A 57 6.94 -9.78 5.88
N ASP A 58 6.51 -9.54 7.12
CA ASP A 58 7.04 -8.47 7.95
C ASP A 58 8.50 -8.74 8.36
N ALA A 59 9.21 -7.70 8.83
CA ALA A 59 10.64 -7.82 9.14
C ALA A 59 10.99 -8.91 10.18
N PRO A 60 10.23 -9.09 11.29
CA PRO A 60 10.40 -10.23 12.18
C PRO A 60 10.25 -11.59 11.47
N ALA A 61 9.19 -11.81 10.69
CA ALA A 61 8.96 -13.09 10.03
C ALA A 61 10.04 -13.38 8.98
N LYS A 62 10.48 -12.38 8.19
CA LYS A 62 11.59 -12.52 7.23
C LYS A 62 12.86 -13.05 7.88
N ALA A 63 13.22 -12.51 9.06
CA ALA A 63 14.40 -12.95 9.78
C ALA A 63 14.30 -14.42 10.22
N ILE A 64 13.13 -14.86 10.70
CA ILE A 64 12.93 -16.25 11.15
C ILE A 64 12.91 -17.20 9.95
N ILE A 65 12.23 -16.84 8.86
CA ILE A 65 12.15 -17.64 7.63
C ILE A 65 13.54 -17.85 7.04
N LEU A 66 14.38 -16.79 6.96
CA LEU A 66 15.73 -16.91 6.44
C LEU A 66 16.76 -17.51 7.42
N ASN A 67 16.35 -17.86 8.64
CA ASN A 67 17.27 -18.23 9.72
C ASN A 67 18.39 -17.18 9.90
N ALA A 68 17.98 -15.92 9.99
CA ALA A 68 18.83 -14.74 10.10
C ALA A 68 18.55 -13.96 11.40
N LYS A 69 19.49 -13.08 11.77
CA LYS A 69 19.32 -12.13 12.86
C LYS A 69 18.27 -11.09 12.47
N CYS A 70 17.53 -10.61 13.46
CA CYS A 70 16.49 -9.61 13.27
C CYS A 70 17.03 -8.26 12.77
N PHE A 71 16.12 -7.42 12.28
CA PHE A 71 16.36 -6.09 11.72
C PHE A 71 17.14 -5.13 12.62
N SER A 72 17.15 -5.34 13.95
CA SER A 72 17.90 -4.53 14.91
C SER A 72 19.38 -4.95 15.06
N HIS A 73 19.83 -5.96 14.31
CA HIS A 73 21.20 -6.44 14.31
C HIS A 73 22.15 -5.58 13.46
N ARG A 74 23.47 -5.73 13.66
CA ARG A 74 24.52 -5.01 12.90
C ARG A 74 24.44 -5.25 11.39
N PHE A 75 23.97 -6.42 10.98
CA PHE A 75 23.72 -6.79 9.59
C PHE A 75 22.26 -7.26 9.49
N GLY A 76 21.35 -6.38 9.89
CA GLY A 76 19.91 -6.68 9.98
C GLY A 76 19.16 -6.50 8.66
N CYS A 77 19.77 -5.86 7.65
CA CYS A 77 19.18 -5.74 6.31
C CYS A 77 19.20 -7.11 5.61
N ASP A 78 18.04 -7.50 5.10
CA ASP A 78 17.81 -8.71 4.31
C ASP A 78 18.13 -8.52 2.83
N ILE A 79 18.34 -7.29 2.37
CA ILE A 79 18.59 -6.97 0.95
C ILE A 79 20.08 -6.68 0.70
N CYS A 80 20.77 -6.02 1.63
CA CYS A 80 22.20 -5.68 1.49
C CYS A 80 23.02 -6.02 2.75
N GLU A 81 24.34 -5.99 2.60
CA GLU A 81 25.28 -6.24 3.70
C GLU A 81 25.71 -4.97 4.45
N GLN A 82 24.94 -3.88 4.37
CA GLN A 82 25.29 -2.65 5.08
C GLN A 82 25.36 -2.90 6.59
N LYS A 83 26.43 -2.38 7.18
CA LYS A 83 26.66 -2.44 8.62
C LYS A 83 25.92 -1.30 9.32
N ALA A 84 24.95 -1.63 10.17
CA ALA A 84 24.33 -0.65 11.05
C ALA A 84 25.32 -0.16 12.14
N VAL A 85 25.35 1.15 12.34
CA VAL A 85 26.18 1.83 13.34
C VAL A 85 25.38 2.11 14.62
N LYS A 86 26.08 2.20 15.75
CA LYS A 86 25.48 2.56 17.03
C LYS A 86 25.30 4.07 17.08
N VAL A 87 24.09 4.54 17.33
CA VAL A 87 23.74 5.96 17.46
C VAL A 87 23.08 6.19 18.82
N CYS A 88 23.54 7.21 19.55
CA CYS A 88 22.94 7.61 20.81
C CYS A 88 21.58 8.26 20.56
N VAL A 89 20.60 7.92 21.41
CA VAL A 89 19.26 8.48 21.40
C VAL A 89 18.89 8.95 22.80
N ASP A 90 18.29 10.13 22.85
CA ASP A 90 17.73 10.70 24.08
C ASP A 90 16.33 10.09 24.31
N PRO A 91 16.09 9.44 25.47
CA PRO A 91 14.84 8.76 25.74
C PRO A 91 13.60 9.68 25.70
N GLY A 92 13.76 10.95 26.09
CA GLY A 92 12.65 11.91 26.26
C GLY A 92 11.92 12.27 24.96
N ASN A 93 12.59 12.21 23.81
CA ASN A 93 12.00 12.57 22.51
C ASN A 93 11.47 11.35 21.70
N PHE A 94 11.76 10.12 22.14
CA PHE A 94 11.45 8.88 21.41
C PHE A 94 10.35 8.02 22.06
N ALA A 95 9.92 8.36 23.29
CA ALA A 95 8.99 7.53 24.05
C ALA A 95 7.58 7.41 23.43
N ARG A 96 7.20 8.27 22.47
CA ARG A 96 5.87 8.24 21.81
C ARG A 96 5.84 7.50 20.47
N SER A 97 6.94 7.41 19.72
CA SER A 97 6.94 6.69 18.43
C SER A 97 7.12 5.16 18.55
N ALA A 98 7.39 4.67 19.76
CA ALA A 98 7.62 3.25 20.07
C ALA A 98 6.44 2.57 20.80
N GLU A 99 5.21 3.05 20.63
CA GLU A 99 4.00 2.50 21.29
C GLU A 99 3.58 1.09 20.82
N SER A 100 4.36 0.42 19.95
CA SER A 100 4.15 -1.00 19.64
C SER A 100 4.72 -1.96 20.70
N SER A 101 5.36 -1.47 21.76
CA SER A 101 5.81 -2.31 22.88
C SER A 101 5.07 -1.95 24.16
N LYS A 102 3.95 -2.63 24.44
CA LYS A 102 3.40 -2.80 25.80
C LYS A 102 4.45 -3.48 26.69
N LYS A 103 5.45 -2.75 27.14
CA LYS A 103 6.31 -3.16 28.27
C LYS A 103 6.09 -2.17 29.40
N LYS A 104 5.53 -2.73 30.48
CA LYS A 104 5.22 -2.13 31.77
C LYS A 104 6.13 -0.95 32.11
N LYS A 105 5.53 0.20 32.44
CA LYS A 105 6.15 1.32 33.13
C LYS A 105 6.97 0.78 34.32
N LYS A 106 8.28 0.64 34.18
CA LYS A 106 9.19 0.49 35.33
C LYS A 106 9.47 1.90 35.84
N LYS A 107 9.31 2.08 37.15
CA LYS A 107 9.55 3.33 37.89
C LYS A 107 10.82 4.02 37.38
N GLN A 108 10.71 5.30 37.04
CA GLN A 108 11.81 6.21 36.77
C GLN A 108 12.71 6.26 38.01
N THR A 109 13.96 5.84 37.85
CA THR A 109 15.07 6.27 38.70
C THR A 109 15.92 7.23 37.88
N ASP A 110 16.33 8.34 38.49
CA ASP A 110 16.90 9.57 37.90
C ASP A 110 18.22 9.46 37.13
N ASN A 111 18.62 8.27 36.67
CA ASN A 111 19.74 8.13 35.75
C ASN A 111 19.24 8.14 34.31
N GLN A 112 19.24 9.32 33.67
CA GLN A 112 19.07 9.49 32.22
C GLN A 112 20.23 8.82 31.45
N ARG A 113 20.26 7.48 31.44
CA ARG A 113 21.20 6.72 30.61
C ARG A 113 20.81 6.91 29.14
N LYS A 114 21.66 7.62 28.38
CA LYS A 114 21.60 7.66 26.92
C LYS A 114 21.47 6.23 26.39
N THR A 115 20.39 5.96 25.65
CA THR A 115 20.21 4.64 25.03
C THR A 115 20.94 4.64 23.70
N THR A 116 21.49 3.49 23.29
CA THR A 116 22.17 3.35 22.00
C THR A 116 21.37 2.41 21.12
N LEU A 117 20.94 2.89 19.94
CA LEU A 117 20.23 2.10 18.94
C LEU A 117 21.11 1.86 17.71
N ARG A 118 20.82 0.81 16.94
CA ARG A 118 21.46 0.58 15.65
C ARG A 118 20.70 1.31 14.55
N ARG A 119 21.45 2.01 13.69
CA ARG A 119 20.94 2.81 12.57
C ARG A 119 21.73 2.53 11.30
N PHE A 120 21.04 2.50 10.17
CA PHE A 120 21.60 2.29 8.85
C PHE A 120 21.85 3.64 8.18
N VAL A 121 22.84 4.38 8.72
CA VAL A 121 23.20 5.72 8.23
C VAL A 121 23.56 5.62 6.74
N PHE A 122 23.07 6.57 5.94
CA PHE A 122 23.31 6.60 4.50
C PHE A 122 24.82 6.56 4.16
N GLN A 123 25.13 5.91 3.04
CA GLN A 123 26.48 5.78 2.49
C GLN A 123 26.42 6.08 1.00
N ASP A 124 27.28 6.96 0.50
CA ASP A 124 27.31 7.32 -0.93
C ASP A 124 27.64 6.12 -1.82
N SER A 125 28.58 5.28 -1.36
CA SER A 125 28.85 3.98 -1.95
C SER A 125 27.89 2.95 -1.35
N PRO A 126 26.96 2.37 -2.15
CA PRO A 126 26.02 1.39 -1.65
C PRO A 126 26.76 0.12 -1.21
N ALA A 127 26.28 -0.50 -0.13
CA ALA A 127 26.78 -1.80 0.29
C ALA A 127 26.38 -2.88 -0.72
N ASN A 128 27.20 -3.93 -0.81
CA ASN A 128 26.90 -5.10 -1.64
C ASN A 128 25.52 -5.67 -1.30
N LEU A 129 24.72 -5.92 -2.34
CA LEU A 129 23.48 -6.68 -2.22
C LEU A 129 23.78 -8.09 -1.73
N ARG A 130 22.81 -8.70 -1.03
CA ARG A 130 22.88 -10.12 -0.73
C ARG A 130 22.75 -10.93 -2.03
N ALA A 131 23.36 -12.10 -2.04
CA ALA A 131 23.35 -13.01 -3.19
C ALA A 131 23.15 -14.44 -2.68
N ASP A 132 22.41 -15.26 -3.43
CA ASP A 132 21.99 -16.59 -3.01
C ASP A 132 23.16 -17.48 -2.55
N LEU A 133 24.14 -17.71 -3.43
CA LEU A 133 25.31 -18.54 -3.12
C LEU A 133 26.06 -18.07 -1.86
N ARG A 134 26.21 -16.74 -1.70
CA ARG A 134 26.85 -16.16 -0.51
C ARG A 134 26.04 -16.42 0.75
N MET A 135 24.71 -16.26 0.69
CA MET A 135 23.84 -16.51 1.84
C MET A 135 23.85 -17.99 2.25
N ARG A 136 23.84 -18.92 1.28
CA ARG A 136 23.98 -20.37 1.54
C ARG A 136 25.28 -20.69 2.26
N LEU A 137 26.40 -20.17 1.75
CA LEU A 137 27.71 -20.37 2.36
C LEU A 137 27.78 -19.76 3.78
N GLN A 138 27.23 -18.55 3.97
CA GLN A 138 27.15 -17.92 5.29
C GLN A 138 26.35 -18.79 6.28
N GLY A 139 25.25 -19.40 5.85
CA GLY A 139 24.46 -20.34 6.67
C GLY A 139 25.22 -21.61 7.03
N GLN A 140 25.87 -22.24 6.05
CA GLN A 140 26.72 -23.43 6.26
C GLN A 140 27.85 -23.17 7.26
N LEU A 141 28.49 -22.00 7.20
CA LEU A 141 29.62 -21.65 8.06
C LEU A 141 29.19 -21.16 9.46
N ALA A 142 27.97 -20.65 9.61
CA ALA A 142 27.46 -20.11 10.88
C ALA A 142 26.98 -21.22 11.84
N GLU A 143 26.35 -22.26 11.29
CA GLU A 143 25.67 -23.32 12.04
C GLU A 143 26.61 -24.11 12.98
N PRO A 144 27.79 -24.62 12.56
CA PRO A 144 28.70 -25.34 13.46
C PRO A 144 29.34 -24.45 14.53
N ARG A 145 29.50 -23.14 14.24
CA ARG A 145 30.25 -22.20 15.08
C ARG A 145 29.39 -21.47 16.10
N GLY A 146 28.06 -21.60 16.03
CA GLY A 146 27.11 -20.86 16.86
C GLY A 146 27.16 -19.33 16.71
N LYS A 147 27.84 -18.81 15.67
CA LYS A 147 28.08 -17.38 15.45
C LYS A 147 27.58 -16.96 14.07
N SER A 148 26.70 -15.96 14.03
CA SER A 148 26.14 -15.48 12.77
C SER A 148 27.19 -14.87 11.84
N ARG A 149 27.10 -15.15 10.54
CA ARG A 149 27.91 -14.55 9.48
C ARG A 149 27.09 -13.54 8.71
N LYS A 150 27.46 -12.25 8.78
CA LYS A 150 26.71 -11.14 8.15
C LYS A 150 25.20 -11.20 8.44
N GLY A 151 24.84 -11.57 9.67
CA GLY A 151 23.46 -11.71 10.12
C GLY A 151 22.84 -13.09 9.86
N ILE A 152 23.36 -13.93 8.97
CA ILE A 152 22.85 -15.29 8.77
C ILE A 152 23.28 -16.19 9.94
N VAL A 153 22.33 -16.92 10.54
CA VAL A 153 22.55 -17.75 11.73
C VAL A 153 22.78 -19.21 11.37
N GLY A 154 22.13 -19.69 10.31
CA GLY A 154 22.28 -21.06 9.82
C GLY A 154 21.59 -21.26 8.48
N LYS A 155 21.43 -22.51 8.07
CA LYS A 155 20.70 -22.85 6.84
C LYS A 155 19.20 -22.58 7.00
N THR A 156 18.54 -22.25 5.91
CA THR A 156 17.07 -22.14 5.85
C THR A 156 16.50 -23.17 4.90
N VAL A 157 15.37 -23.77 5.28
CA VAL A 157 14.65 -24.73 4.44
C VAL A 157 14.03 -24.08 3.20
N VAL A 158 13.82 -22.75 3.17
CA VAL A 158 13.27 -22.11 1.95
C VAL A 158 14.30 -21.98 0.84
N ALA A 159 15.60 -22.09 1.15
CA ALA A 159 16.69 -22.13 0.15
C ALA A 159 16.54 -23.30 -0.82
N ASP A 160 15.76 -24.29 -0.42
CA ASP A 160 15.55 -25.53 -1.10
C ASP A 160 14.32 -25.46 -2.03
N LEU A 161 13.54 -24.36 -2.01
CA LEU A 161 12.43 -24.15 -2.93
C LEU A 161 12.93 -24.04 -4.38
N PRO A 162 12.29 -24.73 -5.35
CA PRO A 162 12.59 -24.55 -6.76
C PRO A 162 12.39 -23.10 -7.19
N PHE A 163 13.29 -22.60 -8.05
CA PHE A 163 13.25 -21.25 -8.63
C PHE A 163 13.37 -20.08 -7.62
N LEU A 164 13.72 -20.36 -6.36
CA LEU A 164 13.93 -19.33 -5.34
C LEU A 164 15.42 -18.97 -5.22
N ASP A 165 15.72 -17.68 -5.25
CA ASP A 165 17.04 -17.12 -4.97
C ASP A 165 16.99 -16.33 -3.65
N LEU A 166 17.79 -16.73 -2.66
CA LEU A 166 17.76 -16.14 -1.32
C LEU A 166 18.11 -14.65 -1.29
N GLY A 167 18.92 -14.16 -2.24
CA GLY A 167 19.35 -12.77 -2.32
C GLY A 167 18.27 -11.83 -2.88
N VAL A 168 17.22 -12.39 -3.49
CA VAL A 168 16.17 -11.61 -4.15
C VAL A 168 14.75 -11.96 -3.68
N CYS A 169 14.54 -13.11 -3.05
CA CYS A 169 13.21 -13.65 -2.70
C CYS A 169 12.37 -12.82 -1.72
N LEU A 170 12.94 -11.79 -1.09
CA LEU A 170 12.23 -10.99 -0.09
C LEU A 170 11.80 -9.65 -0.67
N CYS A 171 10.56 -9.27 -0.43
CA CYS A 171 10.11 -7.89 -0.62
C CYS A 171 10.29 -7.05 0.66
N ALA A 172 10.51 -5.75 0.46
CA ALA A 172 10.21 -4.75 1.48
C ALA A 172 8.71 -4.44 1.38
N GLU A 173 7.93 -5.16 2.18
CA GLU A 173 6.47 -5.18 2.05
C GLU A 173 5.87 -3.77 2.27
N TYR A 174 5.05 -3.33 1.31
CA TYR A 174 4.51 -1.96 1.22
C TYR A 174 3.80 -1.51 2.51
N MET A 175 2.88 -2.32 3.04
CA MET A 175 2.07 -1.96 4.20
C MET A 175 2.91 -1.82 5.48
N HIS A 176 3.75 -2.81 5.78
CA HIS A 176 4.56 -2.81 7.01
C HIS A 176 5.80 -1.92 6.92
N THR A 177 6.47 -1.89 5.77
CA THR A 177 7.74 -1.17 5.61
C THR A 177 7.49 0.29 5.28
N VAL A 178 6.66 0.58 4.29
CA VAL A 178 6.44 1.96 3.82
C VAL A 178 5.43 2.63 4.74
N LEU A 179 4.22 2.11 4.86
CA LEU A 179 3.13 2.80 5.55
C LEU A 179 3.31 2.78 7.07
N LEU A 180 3.22 1.61 7.70
CA LEU A 180 3.35 1.49 9.16
C LEU A 180 4.78 1.75 9.65
N GLY A 181 5.76 1.56 8.77
CA GLY A 181 7.17 1.59 9.11
C GLY A 181 7.84 2.95 8.91
N ALA A 182 7.73 3.54 7.73
CA ALA A 182 8.41 4.79 7.37
C ALA A 182 7.48 6.00 7.50
N VAL A 183 6.30 5.96 6.86
CA VAL A 183 5.32 7.05 6.82
C VAL A 183 4.83 7.35 8.23
N LYS A 184 4.32 6.34 8.95
CA LYS A 184 3.89 6.51 10.35
C LYS A 184 5.00 7.11 11.21
N TYR A 185 6.22 6.60 11.05
CA TYR A 185 7.36 7.05 11.83
C TYR A 185 7.69 8.53 11.57
N PHE A 186 7.71 8.95 10.31
CA PHE A 186 7.94 10.35 9.94
C PHE A 186 6.79 11.28 10.35
N LEU A 187 5.55 10.83 10.22
CA LEU A 187 4.38 11.56 10.73
C LEU A 187 4.48 11.76 12.24
N ASP A 188 4.82 10.71 12.99
CA ASP A 188 5.01 10.81 14.44
C ASP A 188 6.11 11.83 14.80
N ILE A 189 7.15 11.92 13.97
CA ILE A 189 8.25 12.89 14.14
C ILE A 189 7.81 14.32 13.85
N ILE A 190 7.10 14.53 12.75
CA ILE A 190 6.62 15.84 12.29
C ILE A 190 5.51 16.39 13.20
N LEU A 191 4.63 15.53 13.70
CA LEU A 191 3.47 15.93 14.49
C LEU A 191 3.73 16.00 15.99
N PHE A 192 4.71 15.28 16.55
CA PHE A 192 4.84 15.16 18.01
C PHE A 192 6.21 15.47 18.60
N VAL A 193 7.27 15.63 17.80
CA VAL A 193 8.59 15.99 18.32
C VAL A 193 8.74 17.51 18.21
N ARG A 194 9.04 18.20 19.31
CA ARG A 194 9.18 19.68 19.37
C ARG A 194 10.56 20.14 18.90
N VAL A 195 10.68 20.37 17.60
CA VAL A 195 11.92 20.62 16.82
C VAL A 195 11.55 21.49 15.60
N PRO A 196 12.48 21.95 14.76
CA PRO A 196 12.16 22.92 13.70
C PRO A 196 11.13 22.44 12.66
N TRP A 197 10.96 21.13 12.49
CA TRP A 197 9.98 20.52 11.59
C TRP A 197 8.62 20.22 12.27
N PHE A 198 8.42 20.68 13.51
CA PHE A 198 7.22 20.41 14.30
C PHE A 198 6.01 21.21 13.80
N ILE A 199 4.99 20.49 13.32
CA ILE A 199 3.70 21.10 12.95
C ILE A 199 2.57 20.69 13.89
N GLY A 200 2.87 20.05 15.02
CA GLY A 200 1.87 19.53 15.95
C GLY A 200 0.94 20.59 16.56
N LYS A 201 1.30 21.86 16.50
CA LYS A 201 0.43 22.98 16.89
C LYS A 201 -0.77 23.17 15.95
N HIS A 202 -0.66 22.67 14.71
CA HIS A 202 -1.68 22.74 13.67
C HIS A 202 -2.48 21.44 13.52
N ILE A 203 -2.38 20.53 14.49
CA ILE A 203 -3.17 19.28 14.49
C ILE A 203 -4.67 19.55 14.33
N PRO A 204 -5.29 20.55 15.01
CA PRO A 204 -6.72 20.84 14.81
C PRO A 204 -7.09 21.16 13.35
N GLU A 205 -6.28 21.98 12.68
CA GLU A 205 -6.49 22.39 11.29
C GLU A 205 -6.29 21.22 10.33
N ILE A 206 -5.25 20.41 10.57
CA ILE A 206 -4.97 19.20 9.78
C ILE A 206 -6.06 18.14 10.02
N ASP A 207 -6.56 18.00 11.25
CA ASP A 207 -7.60 17.02 11.61
C ASP A 207 -8.94 17.41 10.98
N ALA A 208 -9.27 18.70 10.97
CA ALA A 208 -10.43 19.23 10.26
C ALA A 208 -10.34 18.97 8.74
N PHE A 209 -9.14 19.06 8.15
CA PHE A 209 -8.91 18.80 6.74
C PHE A 209 -9.05 17.31 6.37
N ILE A 210 -8.43 16.42 7.16
CA ILE A 210 -8.38 14.98 6.88
C ILE A 210 -9.62 14.25 7.41
N LYS A 211 -10.33 14.84 8.38
CA LYS A 211 -11.49 14.28 9.08
C LYS A 211 -11.21 13.06 9.99
N SER A 212 -9.95 12.80 10.35
CA SER A 212 -9.53 12.09 11.60
C SER A 212 -8.03 11.72 11.60
N ILE A 213 -7.28 12.15 12.61
CA ILE A 213 -5.84 11.82 12.82
C ILE A 213 -5.64 10.76 13.92
N LYS A 214 -6.65 10.50 14.77
CA LYS A 214 -6.41 9.89 16.09
C LYS A 214 -5.76 8.50 16.06
N TYR A 215 -5.97 7.67 15.04
CA TYR A 215 -5.25 6.38 14.88
C TYR A 215 -5.23 5.92 13.42
N PHE A 216 -4.20 6.33 12.65
CA PHE A 216 -4.10 5.87 11.28
C PHE A 216 -3.76 4.38 11.18
N LYS A 217 -4.73 3.59 10.70
CA LYS A 217 -4.52 2.27 10.10
C LYS A 217 -3.65 2.40 8.85
N ALA A 218 -3.07 1.29 8.39
CA ALA A 218 -2.23 1.30 7.20
C ALA A 218 -2.95 1.87 5.96
N SER A 219 -4.23 1.52 5.75
CA SER A 219 -5.04 2.08 4.66
C SER A 219 -5.23 3.60 4.76
N GLU A 220 -5.22 4.15 5.97
CA GLU A 220 -5.38 5.58 6.21
C GLU A 220 -4.06 6.33 6.04
N LEU A 221 -2.95 5.72 6.46
CA LEU A 221 -1.60 6.20 6.12
C LEU A 221 -1.35 6.20 4.61
N ARG A 222 -1.89 5.22 3.89
CA ARG A 222 -1.84 5.12 2.42
C ARG A 222 -2.51 6.32 1.77
N ALA A 223 -3.76 6.58 2.13
CA ALA A 223 -4.51 7.71 1.61
C ALA A 223 -3.88 9.04 2.02
N LEU A 224 -3.41 9.15 3.26
CA LEU A 224 -2.68 10.32 3.74
C LEU A 224 -1.43 10.58 2.90
N LEU A 225 -0.57 9.59 2.72
CA LEU A 225 0.66 9.75 1.94
C LEU A 225 0.35 10.22 0.51
N LEU A 226 -0.55 9.51 -0.19
CA LEU A 226 -0.74 9.70 -1.62
C LEU A 226 -1.60 10.92 -1.98
N PHE A 227 -2.55 11.30 -1.12
CA PHE A 227 -3.60 12.25 -1.50
C PHE A 227 -3.70 13.45 -0.57
N PHE A 228 -3.62 13.25 0.76
CA PHE A 228 -3.94 14.32 1.70
C PHE A 228 -2.73 15.06 2.27
N SER A 229 -1.56 14.41 2.35
CA SER A 229 -0.42 14.95 3.12
C SER A 229 0.14 16.24 2.55
N LEU A 230 0.33 16.34 1.23
CA LEU A 230 0.83 17.57 0.62
C LEU A 230 -0.18 18.73 0.70
N PRO A 231 -1.46 18.55 0.31
CA PRO A 231 -2.49 19.56 0.53
C PRO A 231 -2.65 19.99 2.00
N ALA A 232 -2.52 19.06 2.94
CA ALA A 232 -2.72 19.33 4.36
C ALA A 232 -1.51 19.98 5.04
N PHE A 233 -0.28 19.70 4.58
CA PHE A 233 0.94 20.17 5.26
C PHE A 233 1.57 21.40 4.63
N LYS A 234 1.21 21.75 3.38
CA LYS A 234 1.89 22.81 2.61
C LYS A 234 1.99 24.16 3.33
N ASP A 235 0.97 24.52 4.11
CA ASP A 235 0.88 25.84 4.76
C ASP A 235 1.52 25.85 6.16
N PHE A 236 1.91 24.67 6.68
CA PHE A 236 2.40 24.49 8.05
C PHE A 236 3.85 23.98 8.12
N LEU A 237 4.25 23.16 7.16
CA LEU A 237 5.57 22.55 7.10
C LEU A 237 6.52 23.47 6.33
N SER A 238 7.69 23.78 6.91
CA SER A 238 8.62 24.70 6.24
C SER A 238 9.10 24.14 4.89
N PRO A 239 9.45 25.00 3.91
CA PRO A 239 9.70 24.58 2.53
C PRO A 239 10.71 23.43 2.40
N ILE A 240 11.80 23.45 3.18
CA ILE A 240 12.84 22.41 3.12
C ILE A 240 12.32 21.02 3.55
N TYR A 241 11.44 20.95 4.56
CA TYR A 241 10.86 19.69 5.01
C TYR A 241 9.70 19.25 4.11
N LEU A 242 8.98 20.21 3.51
CA LEU A 242 7.96 19.91 2.50
C LEU A 242 8.59 19.31 1.24
N GLN A 243 9.67 19.92 0.71
CA GLN A 243 10.46 19.39 -0.41
C GLN A 243 10.99 17.98 -0.09
N HIS A 244 11.48 17.76 1.14
CA HIS A 244 11.90 16.43 1.58
C HIS A 244 10.74 15.43 1.60
N TRP A 245 9.58 15.80 2.15
CA TRP A 245 8.40 14.94 2.15
C TRP A 245 7.87 14.63 0.74
N MET A 246 7.93 15.60 -0.17
CA MET A 246 7.54 15.45 -1.57
C MET A 246 8.35 14.37 -2.30
N LEU A 247 9.63 14.18 -1.96
CA LEU A 247 10.45 13.09 -2.51
C LEU A 247 9.85 11.72 -2.19
N LEU A 248 9.36 11.52 -0.96
CA LEU A 248 8.72 10.28 -0.55
C LEU A 248 7.36 10.09 -1.22
N VAL A 249 6.53 11.14 -1.25
CA VAL A 249 5.20 11.08 -1.88
C VAL A 249 5.33 10.74 -3.36
N ALA A 250 6.17 11.47 -4.10
CA ALA A 250 6.35 11.29 -5.53
C ALA A 250 6.92 9.91 -5.87
N SER A 251 7.97 9.47 -5.17
CA SER A 251 8.59 8.17 -5.43
C SER A 251 7.65 6.99 -5.14
N ILE A 252 6.95 7.00 -4.01
CA ILE A 252 6.00 5.93 -3.68
C ILE A 252 4.82 5.93 -4.67
N TYR A 253 4.33 7.09 -5.09
CA TYR A 253 3.31 7.19 -6.13
C TYR A 253 3.77 6.52 -7.44
N ILE A 254 5.00 6.81 -7.89
CA ILE A 254 5.57 6.20 -9.10
C ILE A 254 5.67 4.68 -8.96
N LEU A 255 6.18 4.18 -7.81
CA LEU A 255 6.37 2.75 -7.55
C LEU A 255 5.05 1.97 -7.36
N LEU A 256 3.92 2.68 -7.29
CA LEU A 256 2.58 2.11 -7.25
C LEU A 256 1.86 2.15 -8.60
N LYS A 257 2.42 2.75 -9.66
CA LYS A 257 1.74 2.77 -10.96
C LYS A 257 1.50 1.35 -11.48
N GLU A 258 0.45 1.17 -12.29
CA GLU A 258 0.21 -0.09 -12.99
C GLU A 258 1.28 -0.38 -14.04
N ASN A 259 1.71 0.68 -14.74
CA ASN A 259 2.77 0.63 -15.73
C ASN A 259 3.91 1.52 -15.25
N ILE A 260 5.06 0.90 -14.98
CA ILE A 260 6.27 1.58 -14.50
C ILE A 260 7.36 1.40 -15.55
N SER A 261 7.75 2.48 -16.21
CA SER A 261 8.86 2.46 -17.17
C SER A 261 10.23 2.46 -16.48
N SER A 262 11.30 2.16 -17.22
CA SER A 262 12.67 2.31 -16.69
C SER A 262 12.99 3.76 -16.28
N SER A 263 12.41 4.74 -16.98
CA SER A 263 12.56 6.16 -16.62
C SER A 263 11.84 6.49 -15.31
N ASP A 264 10.64 5.93 -15.10
CA ASP A 264 9.92 6.03 -13.83
C ASP A 264 10.74 5.45 -12.67
N LEU A 265 11.31 4.24 -12.86
CA LEU A 265 12.17 3.60 -11.85
C LEU A 265 13.40 4.44 -11.51
N ASN A 266 14.12 4.94 -12.51
CA ASN A 266 15.29 5.79 -12.30
C ASN A 266 14.93 7.08 -11.54
N THR A 267 13.77 7.66 -11.87
CA THR A 267 13.26 8.86 -11.20
C THR A 267 12.92 8.57 -9.74
N ALA A 268 12.19 7.49 -9.46
CA ALA A 268 11.86 7.08 -8.10
C ALA A 268 13.10 6.71 -7.29
N GLU A 269 14.10 6.08 -7.90
CA GLU A 269 15.39 5.77 -7.28
C GLU A 269 16.16 7.03 -6.89
N ALA A 270 16.28 8.00 -7.80
CA ALA A 270 16.92 9.28 -7.51
C ALA A 270 16.22 10.00 -6.34
N MET A 271 14.89 10.04 -6.34
CA MET A 271 14.10 10.66 -5.27
C MET A 271 14.28 9.96 -3.92
N LEU A 272 14.21 8.62 -3.88
CA LEU A 272 14.39 7.85 -2.64
C LEU A 272 15.82 7.91 -2.13
N ARG A 273 16.81 7.95 -3.02
CA ARG A 273 18.21 8.16 -2.66
C ARG A 273 18.40 9.52 -2.00
N SER A 274 17.87 10.60 -2.59
CA SER A 274 17.90 11.94 -1.99
C SER A 274 17.15 11.97 -0.66
N PHE A 275 15.94 11.39 -0.61
CA PHE A 275 15.15 11.31 0.61
C PHE A 275 15.95 10.67 1.75
N VAL A 276 16.53 9.49 1.52
CA VAL A 276 17.30 8.78 2.57
C VAL A 276 18.57 9.55 2.92
N ARG A 277 19.35 10.03 1.93
CA ARG A 277 20.60 10.80 2.15
C ARG A 277 20.39 12.01 3.06
N ASP A 278 19.31 12.75 2.84
CA ASP A 278 19.13 14.06 3.47
C ASP A 278 18.61 13.95 4.92
N ILE A 279 18.21 12.76 5.37
CA ILE A 279 17.71 12.53 6.75
C ILE A 279 18.72 12.93 7.81
N GLY A 280 20.00 12.60 7.59
CA GLY A 280 21.07 12.90 8.54
C GLY A 280 21.25 14.40 8.75
N LYS A 281 21.18 15.17 7.66
CA LYS A 281 21.33 16.63 7.62
C LYS A 281 20.10 17.35 8.17
N LEU A 282 18.90 16.93 7.76
CA LEU A 282 17.65 17.60 8.09
C LEU A 282 17.13 17.25 9.48
N TYR A 283 17.24 15.98 9.89
CA TYR A 283 16.60 15.49 11.12
C TYR A 283 17.56 14.95 12.16
N HIS A 284 18.73 14.42 11.77
CA HIS A 284 19.75 13.69 12.57
C HIS A 284 19.85 12.18 12.24
N ASN A 285 21.07 11.64 12.44
CA ASN A 285 21.39 10.23 12.19
C ASN A 285 20.57 9.20 12.99
N LYS A 286 19.91 9.64 14.08
CA LYS A 286 19.05 8.78 14.89
C LYS A 286 17.76 8.34 14.17
N PHE A 287 17.44 8.92 13.02
CA PHE A 287 16.23 8.65 12.25
C PHE A 287 16.41 7.62 11.12
N TYR A 288 17.63 7.14 10.87
CA TYR A 288 17.94 6.04 9.93
C TYR A 288 17.52 4.66 10.47
N THR A 289 16.23 4.45 10.66
CA THR A 289 15.68 3.15 11.07
C THR A 289 15.83 2.10 9.95
N TYR A 290 15.58 0.84 10.28
CA TYR A 290 15.59 -0.24 9.28
C TYR A 290 14.57 -0.02 8.15
N ASN A 291 13.34 0.45 8.47
CA ASN A 291 12.34 0.70 7.45
C ASN A 291 12.72 1.86 6.53
N ILE A 292 13.37 2.90 7.08
CA ILE A 292 13.93 4.00 6.27
C ILE A 292 15.02 3.50 5.34
N HIS A 293 15.91 2.62 5.82
CA HIS A 293 16.91 2.01 4.96
C HIS A 293 16.29 1.16 3.85
N ASN A 294 15.21 0.45 4.12
CA ASN A 294 14.52 -0.34 3.09
C ASN A 294 13.88 0.50 2.00
N LEU A 295 13.54 1.77 2.25
CA LEU A 295 13.06 2.69 1.21
C LEU A 295 14.06 2.80 0.05
N PHE A 296 15.36 2.81 0.37
CA PHE A 296 16.44 2.86 -0.62
C PHE A 296 16.42 1.67 -1.59
N HIS A 297 15.87 0.52 -1.18
CA HIS A 297 15.83 -0.70 -1.98
C HIS A 297 14.54 -0.87 -2.79
N LEU A 298 13.53 -0.02 -2.59
CA LEU A 298 12.23 -0.20 -3.25
C LEU A 298 12.29 -0.19 -4.78
N PRO A 299 13.03 0.71 -5.46
CA PRO A 299 13.12 0.68 -6.93
C PRO A 299 13.69 -0.65 -7.46
N LEU A 300 14.75 -1.16 -6.81
CA LEU A 300 15.33 -2.47 -7.12
C LEU A 300 14.32 -3.60 -6.95
N LEU A 301 13.53 -3.56 -5.87
CA LEU A 301 12.51 -4.58 -5.61
C LEU A 301 11.37 -4.50 -6.62
N VAL A 302 10.94 -3.31 -7.01
CA VAL A 302 9.91 -3.12 -8.03
C VAL A 302 10.39 -3.58 -9.40
N SER A 303 11.65 -3.30 -9.75
CA SER A 303 12.28 -3.82 -10.96
C SER A 303 12.28 -5.36 -11.01
N ARG A 304 12.39 -6.03 -9.86
CA ARG A 304 12.43 -7.51 -9.77
C ARG A 304 11.05 -8.15 -9.73
N TRP A 305 10.14 -7.59 -8.94
CA TRP A 305 8.88 -8.26 -8.54
C TRP A 305 7.62 -7.55 -9.01
N GLY A 306 7.76 -6.40 -9.65
CA GLY A 306 6.63 -5.56 -10.05
C GLY A 306 6.23 -4.53 -8.97
N PRO A 307 5.15 -3.78 -9.23
CA PRO A 307 4.76 -2.62 -8.43
C PRO A 307 4.44 -2.98 -6.98
N LEU A 308 4.57 -2.00 -6.08
CA LEU A 308 4.45 -2.22 -4.63
C LEU A 308 3.10 -2.83 -4.21
N TRP A 309 2.01 -2.51 -4.93
CA TRP A 309 0.68 -3.05 -4.68
C TRP A 309 0.60 -4.56 -4.97
N ALA A 310 1.39 -5.09 -5.91
CA ALA A 310 1.39 -6.51 -6.28
C ALA A 310 2.11 -7.38 -5.23
N THR A 311 2.94 -6.78 -4.38
CA THR A 311 3.71 -7.48 -3.33
C THR A 311 3.28 -7.10 -1.92
N SER A 312 2.06 -6.61 -1.74
CA SER A 312 1.58 -6.11 -0.45
C SER A 312 0.89 -7.17 0.42
N ALA A 313 0.96 -6.96 1.74
CA ALA A 313 0.36 -7.78 2.78
C ALA A 313 -1.11 -7.43 3.10
N PHE A 314 -1.70 -6.41 2.46
CA PHE A 314 -3.09 -6.01 2.74
C PHE A 314 -4.09 -7.16 2.61
N ASP A 315 -3.97 -7.98 1.57
CA ASP A 315 -4.87 -9.12 1.35
C ASP A 315 -4.66 -10.21 2.40
N PHE A 316 -3.41 -10.45 2.80
CA PHE A 316 -3.06 -11.43 3.83
C PHE A 316 -3.59 -11.01 5.20
N GLU A 317 -3.44 -9.74 5.59
CA GLU A 317 -4.00 -9.23 6.85
C GLU A 317 -5.52 -9.23 6.83
N THR A 318 -6.14 -8.88 5.70
CA THR A 318 -7.60 -8.97 5.53
C THR A 318 -8.07 -10.42 5.74
N PHE A 319 -7.38 -11.38 5.12
CA PHE A 319 -7.69 -12.80 5.28
C PHE A 319 -7.44 -13.31 6.70
N ASN A 320 -6.36 -12.87 7.38
CA ASN A 320 -6.12 -13.16 8.79
C ASN A 320 -7.25 -12.61 9.68
N GLY A 321 -7.68 -11.37 9.44
CA GLY A 321 -8.80 -10.75 10.15
C GLY A 321 -10.10 -11.55 9.95
N PHE A 322 -10.39 -11.94 8.71
CA PHE A 322 -11.53 -12.81 8.39
C PHE A 322 -11.43 -14.15 9.13
N ILE A 323 -10.30 -14.85 9.04
CA ILE A 323 -10.13 -16.13 9.69
C ILE A 323 -10.32 -16.01 11.22
N THR A 324 -9.66 -15.03 11.84
CA THR A 324 -9.72 -14.85 13.30
C THR A 324 -11.11 -14.47 13.79
N SER A 325 -11.91 -13.75 12.98
CA SER A 325 -13.29 -13.40 13.36
C SER A 325 -14.25 -14.59 13.30
N HIS A 326 -13.88 -15.69 12.65
CA HIS A 326 -14.71 -16.89 12.50
C HIS A 326 -14.26 -18.04 13.42
N VAL A 327 -13.29 -17.79 14.30
CA VAL A 327 -12.85 -18.76 15.30
C VAL A 327 -13.33 -18.28 16.68
N HIS A 328 -14.29 -18.99 17.26
CA HIS A 328 -14.98 -18.61 18.49
C HIS A 328 -14.72 -19.58 19.65
N GLY A 329 -14.32 -20.81 19.37
CA GLY A 329 -14.03 -21.83 20.38
C GLY A 329 -12.76 -21.53 21.18
N THR A 330 -12.76 -21.87 22.47
CA THR A 330 -11.54 -21.84 23.32
C THR A 330 -10.81 -23.18 23.37
N LYS A 331 -11.47 -24.27 22.93
CA LYS A 331 -10.94 -25.63 22.83
C LYS A 331 -10.96 -26.06 21.36
N HIS A 332 -9.91 -26.76 20.91
CA HIS A 332 -9.76 -27.25 19.53
C HIS A 332 -9.76 -26.15 18.45
N LEU A 333 -9.11 -25.02 18.74
CA LEU A 333 -8.91 -23.89 17.81
C LEU A 333 -8.37 -24.33 16.44
N ASP A 334 -7.46 -25.30 16.45
CA ASP A 334 -6.87 -25.90 15.25
C ASP A 334 -7.91 -26.56 14.35
N LYS A 335 -8.84 -27.34 14.92
CA LYS A 335 -9.90 -28.02 14.16
C LYS A 335 -10.92 -27.05 13.59
N GLU A 336 -11.35 -26.08 14.40
CA GLU A 336 -12.28 -25.03 13.97
C GLU A 336 -11.69 -24.21 12.82
N LEU A 337 -10.44 -23.77 12.99
CA LEU A 337 -9.69 -23.06 11.97
C LEU A 337 -9.56 -23.86 10.66
N LEU A 338 -9.17 -25.13 10.74
CA LEU A 338 -9.07 -26.01 9.58
C LEU A 338 -10.41 -26.22 8.87
N ASN A 339 -11.49 -26.40 9.62
CA ASN A 339 -12.83 -26.56 9.05
C ASN A 339 -13.29 -25.29 8.32
N ASN A 340 -13.10 -24.13 8.92
CA ASN A 340 -13.44 -22.85 8.31
C ASN A 340 -12.64 -22.62 7.01
N ILE A 341 -11.33 -22.88 7.04
CA ILE A 341 -10.47 -22.79 5.85
C ILE A 341 -10.98 -23.72 4.73
N LYS A 342 -11.33 -24.97 5.06
CA LYS A 342 -11.86 -25.93 4.08
C LYS A 342 -13.19 -25.46 3.48
N ILE A 343 -14.09 -24.92 4.29
CA ILE A 343 -15.37 -24.38 3.82
C ILE A 343 -15.13 -23.22 2.86
N ILE A 344 -14.29 -22.26 3.21
CA ILE A 344 -13.94 -21.11 2.35
C ILE A 344 -13.36 -21.57 1.02
N GLN A 345 -12.40 -22.50 1.06
CA GLN A 345 -11.79 -23.05 -0.16
C GLN A 345 -12.82 -23.77 -1.04
N SER A 346 -13.70 -24.56 -0.43
CA SER A 346 -14.76 -25.30 -1.13
C SER A 346 -15.78 -24.35 -1.78
N LEU A 347 -16.23 -23.33 -1.05
CA LEU A 347 -17.12 -22.30 -1.58
C LEU A 347 -16.49 -21.55 -2.75
N THR A 348 -15.20 -21.22 -2.66
CA THR A 348 -14.48 -20.56 -3.77
C THR A 348 -14.44 -21.42 -5.04
N VAL A 349 -14.30 -22.75 -4.90
CA VAL A 349 -14.33 -23.69 -6.03
C VAL A 349 -15.75 -23.81 -6.60
N LEU A 350 -16.76 -23.88 -5.73
CA LEU A 350 -18.17 -23.94 -6.15
C LEU A 350 -18.60 -22.67 -6.88
N GLU A 351 -18.27 -21.48 -6.36
CA GLU A 351 -18.55 -20.19 -7.01
C GLU A 351 -17.99 -20.10 -8.43
N ARG A 352 -16.81 -20.69 -8.67
CA ARG A 352 -16.19 -20.76 -10.00
C ARG A 352 -16.82 -21.77 -10.93
N SER A 353 -17.57 -22.72 -10.38
CA SER A 353 -18.25 -23.79 -11.11
C SER A 353 -19.70 -23.43 -11.45
N LEU A 354 -20.25 -22.35 -10.85
CA LEU A 354 -21.60 -21.88 -11.14
C LEU A 354 -21.66 -21.19 -12.53
N PRO A 355 -22.65 -21.52 -13.38
CA PRO A 355 -22.82 -20.86 -14.68
C PRO A 355 -23.13 -19.37 -14.53
N GLU A 356 -22.62 -18.54 -15.45
CA GLU A 356 -22.66 -17.06 -15.42
C GLU A 356 -24.06 -16.42 -15.28
N VAL A 357 -25.13 -17.20 -15.47
CA VAL A 357 -26.53 -16.76 -15.55
C VAL A 357 -27.05 -16.14 -14.25
N ALA A 358 -26.39 -16.36 -13.10
CA ALA A 358 -26.83 -15.80 -11.82
C ALA A 358 -26.31 -14.37 -11.51
N ARG A 359 -25.49 -13.76 -12.38
CA ARG A 359 -25.01 -12.38 -12.20
C ARG A 359 -25.94 -11.44 -12.97
N SER A 360 -26.76 -10.67 -12.25
CA SER A 360 -27.69 -9.70 -12.85
C SER A 360 -26.98 -8.78 -13.85
N LYS A 361 -27.11 -9.04 -15.15
CA LYS A 361 -26.56 -8.14 -16.18
C LYS A 361 -27.50 -6.94 -16.29
N GLY A 362 -27.06 -5.78 -15.82
CA GLY A 362 -27.72 -4.50 -16.10
C GLY A 362 -27.66 -4.17 -17.59
N VAL A 363 -28.42 -3.17 -18.03
CA VAL A 363 -28.43 -2.70 -19.42
C VAL A 363 -27.03 -2.20 -19.78
N ASN A 364 -26.45 -2.70 -20.88
CA ASN A 364 -25.09 -2.38 -21.34
C ASN A 364 -23.98 -2.54 -20.27
N GLY A 365 -24.16 -3.47 -19.30
CA GLY A 365 -23.19 -3.68 -18.23
C GLY A 365 -23.24 -2.65 -17.09
N ILE A 366 -24.23 -1.75 -17.11
CA ILE A 366 -24.44 -0.73 -16.06
C ILE A 366 -25.65 -1.14 -15.21
N GLN A 367 -25.42 -1.27 -13.90
CA GLN A 367 -26.47 -1.42 -12.89
C GLN A 367 -26.75 -0.07 -12.25
N VAL A 368 -27.98 0.42 -12.32
CA VAL A 368 -28.40 1.66 -11.65
C VAL A 368 -28.82 1.39 -10.20
N GLY A 369 -28.64 2.40 -9.34
CA GLY A 369 -29.16 2.38 -7.98
C GLY A 369 -30.61 2.81 -7.87
N SER A 370 -30.97 3.37 -6.71
CA SER A 370 -32.30 3.91 -6.44
C SER A 370 -32.56 5.16 -7.28
N VAL A 371 -33.81 5.30 -7.74
CA VAL A 371 -34.30 6.56 -8.32
C VAL A 371 -34.32 7.62 -7.22
N VAL A 372 -33.94 8.84 -7.59
CA VAL A 372 -33.93 9.98 -6.68
C VAL A 372 -34.97 10.99 -7.13
N ASP A 373 -35.83 11.39 -6.21
CA ASP A 373 -36.73 12.52 -6.36
C ASP A 373 -36.06 13.74 -5.71
N ALA A 374 -35.26 14.47 -6.49
CA ALA A 374 -34.50 15.63 -6.03
C ALA A 374 -34.69 16.81 -6.98
N GLU A 375 -34.93 17.99 -6.41
CA GLU A 375 -34.96 19.24 -7.15
C GLU A 375 -33.55 19.59 -7.64
N LEU A 376 -33.40 19.72 -8.97
CA LEU A 376 -32.19 20.24 -9.59
C LEU A 376 -32.04 21.73 -9.31
N LEU A 377 -30.80 22.20 -9.26
CA LEU A 377 -30.54 23.64 -9.24
C LEU A 377 -31.03 24.28 -10.55
N PHE A 378 -31.48 25.53 -10.51
CA PHE A 378 -31.96 26.25 -11.70
C PHE A 378 -30.97 26.19 -12.88
N SER A 379 -29.67 26.34 -12.60
CA SER A 379 -28.61 26.22 -13.61
C SER A 379 -28.48 24.83 -14.21
N GLU A 380 -28.72 23.77 -13.43
CA GLU A 380 -28.68 22.38 -13.90
C GLU A 380 -29.88 22.11 -14.82
N THR A 381 -31.08 22.56 -14.42
CA THR A 381 -32.31 22.44 -15.23
C THR A 381 -32.18 23.18 -16.57
N MET A 382 -31.72 24.44 -16.55
CA MET A 382 -31.50 25.22 -17.78
C MET A 382 -30.49 24.55 -18.72
N PHE A 383 -29.42 23.98 -18.16
CA PHE A 383 -28.41 23.29 -18.96
C PHE A 383 -28.97 22.01 -19.60
N LEU A 384 -29.74 21.19 -18.87
CA LEU A 384 -30.36 19.99 -19.44
C LEU A 384 -31.36 20.33 -20.55
N GLN A 385 -32.15 21.40 -20.39
CA GLN A 385 -33.06 21.87 -21.44
C GLN A 385 -32.33 22.38 -22.68
N GLN A 386 -31.18 23.07 -22.52
CA GLN A 386 -30.33 23.48 -23.64
C GLN A 386 -29.75 22.27 -24.40
N GLU A 387 -29.47 21.18 -23.70
CA GLU A 387 -29.06 19.89 -24.29
C GLU A 387 -30.25 19.07 -24.84
N GLY A 388 -31.47 19.62 -24.83
CA GLY A 388 -32.67 18.98 -25.37
C GLY A 388 -33.26 17.87 -24.48
N ILE A 389 -33.00 17.92 -23.17
CA ILE A 389 -33.45 16.91 -22.20
C ILE A 389 -34.52 17.51 -21.28
N ASP A 390 -35.78 17.24 -21.61
CA ASP A 390 -36.93 17.71 -20.84
C ASP A 390 -37.51 16.65 -19.89
N ASN A 391 -37.39 15.36 -20.25
CA ASN A 391 -37.90 14.23 -19.47
C ASN A 391 -36.77 13.28 -19.11
N PHE A 392 -36.50 13.14 -17.81
CA PHE A 392 -35.43 12.30 -17.31
C PHE A 392 -35.73 11.72 -15.92
N VAL A 393 -34.99 10.67 -15.56
CA VAL A 393 -35.00 10.06 -14.23
C VAL A 393 -33.61 10.16 -13.63
N LEU A 394 -33.52 10.62 -12.37
CA LEU A 394 -32.25 10.77 -11.68
C LEU A 394 -31.91 9.52 -10.85
N TYR A 395 -30.62 9.20 -10.78
CA TYR A 395 -30.09 8.14 -9.94
C TYR A 395 -28.95 8.65 -9.04
N GLU A 396 -28.85 8.08 -7.84
CA GLU A 396 -27.81 8.43 -6.86
C GLU A 396 -26.47 7.70 -7.11
N ARG A 397 -26.52 6.57 -7.81
CA ARG A 397 -25.36 5.71 -8.04
C ARG A 397 -25.53 4.86 -9.27
N ILE A 398 -24.41 4.50 -9.85
CA ILE A 398 -24.30 3.48 -10.89
C ILE A 398 -23.16 2.53 -10.54
N LYS A 399 -23.28 1.30 -11.00
CA LYS A 399 -22.25 0.27 -10.91
C LYS A 399 -21.95 -0.24 -12.31
N THR A 400 -20.71 -0.05 -12.72
CA THR A 400 -20.13 -0.64 -13.93
C THR A 400 -19.50 -1.99 -13.57
N GLU A 401 -18.93 -2.67 -14.56
CA GLU A 401 -18.15 -3.90 -14.34
C GLU A 401 -16.98 -3.68 -13.37
N PHE A 402 -16.28 -2.54 -13.50
CA PHE A 402 -15.04 -2.27 -12.76
C PHE A 402 -15.24 -1.37 -11.54
N ASP A 403 -16.21 -0.46 -11.57
CA ASP A 403 -16.32 0.62 -10.60
C ASP A 403 -17.76 1.00 -10.23
N ILE A 404 -17.93 1.43 -8.98
CA ILE A 404 -19.17 2.05 -8.47
C ILE A 404 -18.99 3.57 -8.41
N PHE A 405 -19.82 4.33 -9.09
CA PHE A 405 -19.83 5.79 -9.04
C PHE A 405 -21.07 6.28 -8.28
N THR A 406 -20.91 7.38 -7.55
CA THR A 406 -21.97 8.00 -6.77
C THR A 406 -22.14 9.45 -7.21
N SER A 407 -23.36 9.96 -7.17
CA SER A 407 -23.63 11.37 -7.44
C SER A 407 -23.43 12.20 -6.16
N ARG A 408 -23.45 13.54 -6.28
CA ARG A 408 -23.37 14.45 -5.12
C ARG A 408 -24.50 14.24 -4.12
N LEU A 409 -25.66 13.79 -4.59
CA LEU A 409 -26.85 13.52 -3.78
C LEU A 409 -26.72 12.28 -2.89
N TYR A 410 -25.71 11.43 -3.11
CA TYR A 410 -25.55 10.18 -2.36
C TYR A 410 -25.12 10.42 -0.91
N ASP A 411 -26.09 10.64 -0.01
CA ASP A 411 -25.86 10.64 1.44
C ASP A 411 -25.98 9.21 2.00
N SER A 412 -24.88 8.48 2.00
CA SER A 412 -24.75 7.35 2.91
C SER A 412 -23.76 7.74 4.01
N ARG A 413 -24.27 7.85 5.23
CA ARG A 413 -23.59 8.27 6.48
C ARG A 413 -22.33 7.45 6.85
N ARG A 414 -21.78 6.62 5.96
CA ARG A 414 -20.66 5.68 6.17
C ARG A 414 -19.76 5.40 4.93
N LYS A 415 -19.82 6.08 3.78
CA LYS A 415 -19.03 5.65 2.58
C LYS A 415 -18.23 6.73 1.83
N LYS A 416 -17.18 6.22 1.15
CA LYS A 416 -16.23 6.88 0.23
C LYS A 416 -16.92 7.81 -0.76
N ALA A 417 -16.42 9.05 -0.89
CA ALA A 417 -16.83 9.96 -1.94
C ALA A 417 -16.32 9.46 -3.30
N ASN A 418 -17.23 8.90 -4.12
CA ASN A 418 -16.94 8.36 -5.45
C ASN A 418 -17.54 9.23 -6.58
N SER A 419 -17.85 10.50 -6.28
CA SER A 419 -18.41 11.46 -7.24
C SER A 419 -17.34 12.22 -8.03
N PHE A 420 -16.10 12.26 -7.56
CA PHE A 420 -15.02 12.97 -8.25
C PHE A 420 -14.37 12.07 -9.30
N VAL A 421 -14.34 12.53 -10.55
CA VAL A 421 -13.88 11.75 -11.69
C VAL A 421 -13.01 12.57 -12.63
N GLN A 422 -12.11 11.85 -13.32
CA GLN A 422 -11.60 12.28 -14.61
C GLN A 422 -12.58 11.76 -15.68
N PHE A 423 -13.18 12.67 -16.44
CA PHE A 423 -14.04 12.35 -17.57
C PHE A 423 -13.36 12.94 -18.81
N ASN A 424 -13.02 12.13 -19.80
CA ASN A 424 -12.08 12.48 -20.89
C ASN A 424 -10.62 12.77 -20.46
N VAL A 425 -9.75 13.01 -21.45
CA VAL A 425 -8.32 13.30 -21.25
C VAL A 425 -8.15 14.67 -20.60
N ASN A 426 -7.52 14.72 -19.42
CA ASN A 426 -7.21 15.95 -18.66
C ASN A 426 -8.43 16.81 -18.27
N GLN A 427 -9.64 16.26 -18.29
CA GLN A 427 -10.85 16.92 -17.84
C GLN A 427 -11.34 16.26 -16.55
N PHE A 428 -11.69 17.07 -15.55
CA PHE A 428 -12.01 16.61 -14.22
C PHE A 428 -13.26 17.28 -13.70
N GLY A 429 -14.04 16.56 -12.91
CA GLY A 429 -15.29 17.09 -12.38
C GLY A 429 -15.87 16.29 -11.23
N GLU A 430 -16.93 16.83 -10.67
CA GLU A 430 -17.79 16.13 -9.71
C GLU A 430 -19.09 15.75 -10.39
N ILE A 431 -19.45 14.47 -10.32
CA ILE A 431 -20.74 13.95 -10.77
C ILE A 431 -21.82 14.54 -9.87
N LEU A 432 -22.65 15.39 -10.46
CA LEU A 432 -23.80 15.98 -9.79
C LEU A 432 -24.92 14.95 -9.72
N HIS A 433 -25.27 14.38 -10.88
CA HIS A 433 -26.40 13.47 -11.07
C HIS A 433 -26.13 12.46 -12.19
N PHE A 434 -26.75 11.29 -12.08
CA PHE A 434 -26.90 10.36 -13.20
C PHE A 434 -28.30 10.54 -13.80
N VAL A 435 -28.35 10.92 -15.08
CA VAL A 435 -29.56 11.30 -15.79
C VAL A 435 -29.90 10.21 -16.79
N LYS A 436 -31.00 9.50 -16.58
CA LYS A 436 -31.53 8.56 -17.57
C LYS A 436 -32.55 9.27 -18.45
N VAL A 437 -32.26 9.35 -19.73
CA VAL A 437 -33.11 10.00 -20.73
C VAL A 437 -34.11 9.00 -21.33
N HIS A 438 -35.11 9.51 -22.06
CA HIS A 438 -36.16 8.67 -22.67
C HIS A 438 -35.62 7.61 -23.65
N SER A 439 -34.48 7.86 -24.31
CA SER A 439 -33.83 6.84 -25.18
C SER A 439 -33.39 5.58 -24.42
N GLY A 440 -33.31 5.65 -23.08
CA GLY A 440 -32.81 4.60 -22.21
C GLY A 440 -31.34 4.77 -21.83
N ASP A 441 -30.63 5.70 -22.46
CA ASP A 441 -29.24 6.02 -22.15
C ASP A 441 -29.11 6.67 -20.77
N ILE A 442 -27.96 6.42 -20.14
CA ILE A 442 -27.60 7.01 -18.85
C ILE A 442 -26.41 7.94 -19.08
N LEU A 443 -26.63 9.21 -18.75
CA LEU A 443 -25.66 10.29 -18.86
C LEU A 443 -25.23 10.76 -17.46
N CYS A 444 -24.04 11.33 -17.37
CA CYS A 444 -23.48 11.94 -16.18
C CYS A 444 -23.53 13.46 -16.35
N LEU A 445 -24.29 14.14 -15.49
CA LEU A 445 -24.21 15.59 -15.36
C LEU A 445 -23.08 15.91 -14.38
N ILE A 446 -22.08 16.66 -14.85
CA ILE A 446 -20.82 16.89 -14.15
C ILE A 446 -20.56 18.39 -13.98
N SER A 447 -20.20 18.81 -12.77
CA SER A 447 -19.59 20.12 -12.54
C SER A 447 -18.10 20.05 -12.83
N VAL A 448 -17.64 20.84 -13.79
CA VAL A 448 -16.26 20.76 -14.29
C VAL A 448 -15.32 21.58 -13.42
N PHE A 449 -14.16 21.02 -13.10
CA PHE A 449 -13.06 21.73 -12.45
C PHE A 449 -12.14 22.40 -13.46
N LYS A 450 -11.65 23.58 -13.11
CA LYS A 450 -10.55 24.25 -13.83
C LYS A 450 -9.23 23.99 -13.11
N THR A 451 -8.23 23.49 -13.85
CA THR A 451 -6.90 23.18 -13.34
C THR A 451 -6.00 24.41 -13.26
N LYS A 452 -5.28 24.59 -12.15
CA LYS A 452 -4.32 25.69 -11.96
C LYS A 452 -2.88 25.22 -12.17
N HIS A 453 -2.44 25.12 -13.43
CA HIS A 453 -1.13 24.54 -13.75
C HIS A 453 0.08 25.25 -13.09
N ILE A 454 -0.07 26.51 -12.67
CA ILE A 454 0.98 27.32 -12.03
C ILE A 454 1.23 26.89 -10.57
N ASP A 455 0.21 26.37 -9.88
CA ASP A 455 0.27 26.05 -8.44
C ASP A 455 0.63 24.58 -8.16
N ILE A 456 1.16 23.87 -9.16
CA ILE A 456 1.53 22.45 -9.04
C ILE A 456 2.76 22.32 -8.13
N PHE A 457 2.72 21.39 -7.19
CA PHE A 457 3.88 21.02 -6.39
C PHE A 457 5.03 20.55 -7.29
N TYR A 458 6.21 21.11 -7.13
CA TYR A 458 7.41 20.70 -7.87
C TYR A 458 8.62 20.55 -6.95
N LEU A 459 9.46 19.56 -7.27
CA LEU A 459 10.73 19.34 -6.60
C LEU A 459 11.78 20.28 -7.18
N GLU A 460 12.29 21.20 -6.36
CA GLU A 460 13.21 22.27 -6.82
C GLU A 460 14.48 21.71 -7.47
N ASP A 461 15.13 20.72 -6.84
CA ASP A 461 16.42 20.17 -7.31
C ASP A 461 16.33 19.43 -8.67
N SER A 462 15.16 18.88 -9.00
CA SER A 462 14.98 18.03 -10.19
C SER A 462 14.02 18.61 -11.21
N LEU A 463 13.38 19.74 -10.88
CA LEU A 463 12.25 20.33 -11.62
C LEU A 463 11.09 19.35 -11.86
N TYR A 464 11.00 18.28 -11.06
CA TYR A 464 9.96 17.27 -11.22
C TYR A 464 8.62 17.78 -10.69
N GLN A 465 7.61 17.80 -11.55
CA GLN A 465 6.25 18.22 -11.20
C GLN A 465 5.40 17.06 -10.69
N LEU A 466 4.80 17.19 -9.51
CA LEU A 466 3.89 16.20 -8.93
C LEU A 466 2.48 16.34 -9.54
N ARG A 467 2.36 16.03 -10.83
CA ARG A 467 1.10 16.15 -11.61
C ARG A 467 -0.03 15.21 -11.14
N HIS A 468 0.23 14.34 -10.17
CA HIS A 468 -0.78 13.52 -9.54
C HIS A 468 -1.55 14.24 -8.43
N ILE A 469 -1.13 15.45 -8.03
CA ILE A 469 -1.86 16.33 -7.10
C ILE A 469 -2.08 17.66 -7.81
N LEU A 470 -3.27 17.82 -8.39
CA LEU A 470 -3.62 18.94 -9.25
C LEU A 470 -4.41 19.99 -8.45
N PRO A 471 -3.92 21.23 -8.33
CA PRO A 471 -4.72 22.33 -7.80
C PRO A 471 -5.88 22.63 -8.76
N VAL A 472 -7.08 22.80 -8.20
CA VAL A 472 -8.31 23.04 -8.96
C VAL A 472 -9.21 24.10 -8.31
N GLU A 473 -10.02 24.73 -9.13
CA GLU A 473 -11.17 25.54 -8.71
C GLU A 473 -12.45 25.02 -9.36
N TYR A 474 -13.60 25.18 -8.69
CA TYR A 474 -14.87 24.95 -9.35
C TYR A 474 -15.00 25.93 -10.51
N SER A 475 -15.34 25.43 -11.68
CA SER A 475 -15.80 26.28 -12.78
C SER A 475 -17.32 26.34 -12.73
N ASN A 476 -17.90 27.42 -13.28
CA ASN A 476 -19.35 27.50 -13.52
C ASN A 476 -19.78 26.69 -14.76
N THR A 477 -18.93 25.78 -15.23
CA THR A 477 -19.16 24.97 -16.43
C THR A 477 -19.77 23.64 -16.04
N LEU A 478 -20.83 23.26 -16.73
CA LEU A 478 -21.43 21.92 -16.65
C LEU A 478 -21.04 21.12 -17.90
N ALA A 479 -20.96 19.82 -17.75
CA ALA A 479 -20.79 18.88 -18.85
C ALA A 479 -21.80 17.75 -18.71
N LEU A 480 -22.38 17.34 -19.84
CA LEU A 480 -23.22 16.15 -19.92
C LEU A 480 -22.50 15.13 -20.81
N VAL A 481 -22.11 14.00 -20.21
CA VAL A 481 -21.33 12.98 -20.93
C VAL A 481 -21.89 11.58 -20.68
N PRO A 482 -21.76 10.64 -21.62
CA PRO A 482 -22.06 9.25 -21.36
C PRO A 482 -21.24 8.69 -20.20
N VAL A 483 -21.77 7.70 -19.47
CA VAL A 483 -21.02 7.00 -18.40
C VAL A 483 -19.69 6.44 -18.90
N SER A 484 -19.64 5.98 -20.15
CA SER A 484 -18.43 5.44 -20.80
C SER A 484 -17.30 6.48 -20.99
N SER A 485 -17.59 7.77 -20.88
CA SER A 485 -16.58 8.83 -20.93
C SER A 485 -15.80 9.01 -19.63
N ILE A 486 -16.25 8.37 -18.53
CA ILE A 486 -15.52 8.36 -17.27
C ILE A 486 -14.28 7.49 -17.42
N VAL A 487 -13.11 8.11 -17.26
CA VAL A 487 -11.81 7.42 -17.37
C VAL A 487 -11.47 6.75 -16.04
N THR A 488 -11.55 7.49 -14.93
CA THR A 488 -11.19 6.97 -13.61
C THR A 488 -11.70 7.89 -12.49
N LYS A 489 -11.83 7.33 -11.28
CA LYS A 489 -12.05 8.13 -10.07
C LYS A 489 -10.80 8.89 -9.67
N VAL A 490 -11.02 10.10 -9.17
CA VAL A 490 -10.00 10.94 -8.54
C VAL A 490 -10.44 11.29 -7.12
N ILE A 491 -9.51 11.81 -6.30
CA ILE A 491 -9.76 12.09 -4.89
C ILE A 491 -9.73 13.60 -4.67
N LYS A 492 -10.80 14.18 -4.15
CA LYS A 492 -10.82 15.59 -3.76
C LYS A 492 -10.17 15.78 -2.39
N ALA A 493 -9.16 16.65 -2.31
CA ALA A 493 -8.51 17.03 -1.06
C ALA A 493 -8.41 18.57 -0.98
N GLY A 494 -9.35 19.22 -0.26
CA GLY A 494 -9.40 20.69 -0.21
C GLY A 494 -9.58 21.28 -1.60
N ASN A 495 -8.64 22.13 -2.04
CA ASN A 495 -8.60 22.72 -3.39
C ASN A 495 -7.77 21.89 -4.40
N TYR A 496 -7.55 20.60 -4.13
CA TYR A 496 -6.79 19.71 -5.01
C TYR A 496 -7.64 18.53 -5.49
N LEU A 497 -7.29 18.00 -6.66
CA LEU A 497 -7.66 16.67 -7.13
C LEU A 497 -6.42 15.80 -7.17
N CYS A 498 -6.49 14.65 -6.54
CA CYS A 498 -5.42 13.68 -6.47
C CYS A 498 -5.75 12.48 -7.36
N LEU A 499 -4.89 12.23 -8.35
CA LEU A 499 -5.01 11.08 -9.24
C LEU A 499 -4.59 9.82 -8.48
N ARG A 500 -5.24 8.70 -8.77
CA ARG A 500 -4.81 7.41 -8.22
C ARG A 500 -3.63 6.86 -9.03
N PRO A 501 -2.62 6.23 -8.40
CA PRO A 501 -1.54 5.59 -9.15
C PRO A 501 -2.00 4.32 -9.88
N ASN A 502 -3.06 3.66 -9.38
CA ASN A 502 -3.65 2.44 -9.91
C ASN A 502 -5.11 2.30 -9.43
N HIS A 503 -5.82 1.25 -9.88
CA HIS A 503 -7.21 1.00 -9.47
C HIS A 503 -7.39 0.45 -8.04
N TYR A 504 -6.37 -0.16 -7.43
CA TYR A 504 -6.40 -0.69 -6.06
C TYR A 504 -6.31 0.40 -4.99
N GLU A 505 -5.60 1.48 -5.30
CA GLU A 505 -5.31 2.57 -4.39
C GLU A 505 -6.49 3.53 -4.27
N VAL A 506 -7.46 3.15 -3.44
CA VAL A 506 -8.73 3.88 -3.26
C VAL A 506 -8.71 4.85 -2.08
N ASN A 507 -9.66 5.79 -2.08
CA ASN A 507 -9.93 6.74 -0.98
C ASN A 507 -10.28 6.01 0.34
N LEU A 508 -10.24 6.75 1.45
CA LEU A 508 -10.58 6.32 2.81
C LEU A 508 -11.98 5.73 2.93
#